data_AF-Q5WRM6-F1
#
_entry.id   AF-Q5WRM6-F1
#
_cell.length_a   1.000
_cell.length_b   1.000
_cell.length_c   1.000
_cell.angle_alpha   90.00
_cell.angle_beta   90.00
_cell.angle_gamma   90.00
#
_symmetry.space_group_name_H-M   'P 1'
#
loop_
_entity.id
_entity.type
_entity.pdbx_description
1 polymer ?
#
loop_
_entity_poly.entity_id
_entity_poly.type
_entity_poly.pdbx_seq_one_letter_code
_entity_poly.pdbx_strand_id
1 'polypeptide(L)'
;MIIRYIANSTNYSLYWLPIYFYDEPFNQQVIISIVEIALYILCSQAVNAYVHVTLKIRLFHRNLYILSVPICILWYLLIAGKCIVIGYRLNFLKIDVPIGEHTNIWTEDIAKMLNVSSLKGLELMLLSGFLQWYYMYSFVFMVMAMVAERIIASVLIENYESNTQLLIPVILTVASQSLSIFVSFALLFHKINPCDAQLPWIISCVLTLLACVFVKVLNESFQREIKNPGRKRHFTISQQFQVKENLRALRVGIRLVITVLSCIALYGLGIAALNYEIIPPIYCHFVENLLFLDMIPIALTAIISVSHWRKEFARSYLTFNCLKVKQKILPMENVDCQRKKLDIETDLYFKQLARSWI
;
A
#
# COMPACT_ATOMS: atom_id res chain seq x y z
N MET A 1 19.20 -8.37 9.34
CA MET A 1 20.62 -8.11 9.64
C MET A 1 20.75 -7.06 10.74
N ILE A 2 21.69 -7.26 11.68
CA ILE A 2 22.04 -6.25 12.70
C ILE A 2 23.50 -5.82 12.48
N ILE A 3 23.72 -4.51 12.38
CA ILE A 3 25.06 -3.92 12.31
C ILE A 3 25.43 -3.43 13.71
N ARG A 4 26.57 -3.88 14.22
CA ARG A 4 27.14 -3.42 15.48
C ARG A 4 28.31 -2.49 15.18
N TYR A 5 28.07 -1.20 15.34
CA TYR A 5 29.11 -0.18 15.26
C TYR A 5 29.84 -0.08 16.60
N ILE A 6 31.14 -0.34 16.60
CA ILE A 6 31.99 -0.27 17.79
C ILE A 6 32.76 1.04 17.72
N ALA A 7 32.31 2.04 18.48
CA ALA A 7 33.01 3.32 18.58
C ALA A 7 34.28 3.18 19.44
N ASN A 8 34.14 2.53 20.60
CA ASN A 8 35.19 2.18 21.56
C ASN A 8 34.81 0.84 22.24
N SER A 9 35.70 0.27 23.07
CA SER A 9 35.47 -1.01 23.78
C SER A 9 34.18 -1.06 24.59
N THR A 10 33.70 0.07 25.12
CA THR A 10 32.48 0.18 25.92
C THR A 10 31.27 0.72 25.15
N ASN A 11 31.51 1.54 24.12
CA ASN A 11 30.45 2.23 23.40
C ASN A 11 30.20 1.56 22.05
N TYR A 12 29.04 0.91 21.94
CA TYR A 12 28.55 0.37 20.68
C TYR A 12 27.17 0.93 20.35
N SER A 13 26.84 0.95 19.07
CA SER A 13 25.50 1.26 18.57
C SER A 13 25.03 0.11 17.69
N LEU A 14 23.75 -0.23 17.80
CA LEU A 14 23.12 -1.28 17.02
C LEU A 14 22.21 -0.65 15.97
N TYR A 15 22.32 -1.15 14.74
CA TYR A 15 21.41 -0.81 13.67
C TYR A 15 20.68 -2.06 13.19
N TRP A 16 19.37 -2.00 13.10
CA TRP A 16 18.56 -3.15 12.71
C TRP A 16 17.91 -2.94 11.34
N LEU A 17 18.33 -3.76 10.38
CA LEU A 17 17.95 -3.65 8.98
C LEU A 17 17.17 -4.91 8.55
N PRO A 18 16.04 -4.76 7.84
CA PRO A 18 15.25 -5.88 7.31
C PRO A 18 15.84 -6.38 5.98
N ILE A 19 17.17 -6.55 5.94
CA ILE A 19 17.94 -6.95 4.76
C ILE A 19 18.55 -8.33 4.98
N TYR A 20 18.68 -9.08 3.89
CA TYR A 20 19.24 -10.43 3.86
C TYR A 20 20.42 -10.52 2.90
N PHE A 21 21.45 -11.25 3.35
CA PHE A 21 22.59 -11.65 2.55
C PHE A 21 22.78 -13.16 2.65
N TYR A 22 23.22 -13.77 1.57
CA TYR A 22 23.23 -15.22 1.38
C TYR A 22 24.62 -15.70 0.99
N ASP A 23 25.01 -16.87 1.50
CA ASP A 23 26.26 -17.53 1.10
C ASP A 23 26.03 -18.41 -0.14
N GLU A 24 25.92 -17.75 -1.29
CA GLU A 24 25.76 -18.41 -2.58
C GLU A 24 26.94 -18.07 -3.51
N PRO A 25 27.33 -18.98 -4.43
CA PRO A 25 28.34 -18.65 -5.43
C PRO A 25 27.95 -17.40 -6.24
N PHE A 26 28.93 -16.57 -6.59
CA PHE A 26 28.69 -15.30 -7.30
C PHE A 26 27.81 -15.44 -8.55
N ASN A 27 28.01 -16.51 -9.34
CA ASN A 27 27.19 -16.77 -10.53
C ASN A 27 25.70 -16.96 -10.20
N GLN A 28 25.38 -17.61 -9.08
CA GLN A 28 24.00 -17.78 -8.62
C GLN A 28 23.41 -16.46 -8.13
N GLN A 29 24.19 -15.66 -7.39
CA GLN A 29 23.77 -14.32 -6.96
C GLN A 29 23.40 -13.43 -8.16
N VAL A 30 24.17 -13.50 -9.25
CA VAL A 30 23.89 -12.78 -10.50
C VAL A 30 22.57 -13.25 -11.12
N ILE A 31 22.37 -14.56 -11.28
CA ILE A 31 21.14 -15.12 -11.87
C ILE A 31 19.91 -14.71 -11.06
N ILE A 32 19.97 -14.85 -9.73
CA ILE A 32 18.87 -14.49 -8.84
C ILE A 32 18.57 -13.00 -8.95
N SER A 33 19.59 -12.15 -8.96
CA SER A 33 19.40 -10.70 -9.10
C SER A 33 18.73 -10.32 -10.43
N ILE A 34 19.08 -10.99 -11.53
CA ILE A 34 18.43 -10.79 -12.84
C ILE A 34 16.95 -11.19 -12.77
N VAL A 35 16.62 -12.33 -12.14
CA VAL A 35 15.25 -12.80 -11.96
C VAL A 35 14.45 -11.84 -11.06
N GLU A 36 15.00 -11.40 -9.94
CA GLU A 36 14.40 -10.41 -9.04
C GLU A 36 14.07 -9.12 -9.80
N ILE A 37 15.04 -8.56 -10.53
CA ILE A 37 14.83 -7.34 -11.34
C ILE A 37 13.73 -7.55 -12.38
N ALA A 38 13.72 -8.69 -13.08
CA ALA A 38 12.67 -8.98 -14.07
C ALA A 38 11.27 -9.04 -13.42
N LEU A 39 11.15 -9.67 -12.24
CA LEU A 39 9.90 -9.71 -11.48
C LEU A 39 9.47 -8.32 -11.00
N TYR A 40 10.40 -7.46 -10.59
CA TYR A 40 10.09 -6.07 -10.20
C TYR A 40 9.64 -5.23 -11.39
N ILE A 41 10.22 -5.42 -12.58
CA ILE A 41 9.74 -4.76 -13.80
C ILE A 41 8.29 -5.19 -14.10
N LEU A 42 7.96 -6.48 -13.98
CA LEU A 42 6.59 -6.98 -14.14
C LEU A 42 5.64 -6.41 -13.10
N CYS A 43 6.06 -6.34 -11.83
CA CYS A 43 5.29 -5.72 -10.76
C CYS A 43 5.03 -4.23 -11.04
N SER A 44 6.04 -3.49 -11.50
CA SER A 44 5.92 -2.09 -11.91
C SER A 44 4.87 -1.89 -13.00
N GLN A 45 4.79 -2.80 -13.99
CA GLN A 45 3.73 -2.75 -14.99
C GLN A 45 2.33 -2.90 -14.37
N ALA A 46 2.16 -3.82 -13.41
CA ALA A 46 0.91 -3.99 -12.69
C ALA A 46 0.52 -2.74 -11.87
N VAL A 47 1.49 -2.16 -11.16
CA VAL A 47 1.31 -0.90 -10.40
C VAL A 47 0.90 0.24 -11.33
N ASN A 48 1.61 0.42 -12.44
CA ASN A 48 1.30 1.47 -13.42
C ASN A 48 -0.07 1.27 -14.07
N ALA A 49 -0.44 0.03 -14.39
CA ALA A 49 -1.76 -0.29 -14.90
C ALA A 49 -2.86 0.03 -13.89
N TYR A 50 -2.64 -0.28 -12.61
CA TYR A 50 -3.56 0.09 -11.54
C TYR A 50 -3.73 1.60 -11.42
N VAL A 51 -2.63 2.37 -11.36
CA VAL A 51 -2.68 3.83 -11.27
C VAL A 51 -3.39 4.43 -12.49
N HIS A 52 -3.06 3.97 -13.69
CA HIS A 52 -3.68 4.43 -14.94
C HIS A 52 -5.20 4.20 -14.94
N VAL A 53 -5.64 2.96 -14.69
CA VAL A 53 -7.06 2.59 -14.70
C VAL A 53 -7.84 3.35 -13.64
N THR A 54 -7.28 3.47 -12.44
CA THR A 54 -7.91 4.14 -11.29
C THR A 54 -8.05 5.64 -11.52
N LEU A 55 -7.04 6.30 -12.10
CA LEU A 55 -7.09 7.73 -12.40
C LEU A 55 -7.96 8.06 -13.63
N LYS A 56 -8.05 7.14 -14.59
CA LYS A 56 -8.90 7.25 -15.78
C LYS A 56 -10.39 7.09 -15.44
N ILE A 57 -10.73 6.10 -14.61
CA ILE A 57 -12.11 5.88 -14.15
C ILE A 57 -12.23 6.29 -12.68
N ARG A 58 -12.58 7.56 -12.47
CA ARG A 58 -12.84 8.12 -11.15
C ARG A 58 -14.25 7.76 -10.68
N LEU A 59 -14.35 6.77 -9.81
CA LEU A 59 -15.59 6.28 -9.20
C LEU A 59 -15.79 6.72 -7.76
N PHE A 60 -14.72 7.17 -7.11
CA PHE A 60 -14.69 7.56 -5.71
C PHE A 60 -14.36 9.05 -5.59
N HIS A 61 -14.58 9.59 -4.40
CA HIS A 61 -14.24 10.95 -4.05
C HIS A 61 -12.73 11.17 -4.18
N ARG A 62 -12.34 12.39 -4.57
CA ARG A 62 -10.95 12.78 -4.85
C ARG A 62 -9.99 12.42 -3.72
N ASN A 63 -10.44 12.54 -2.47
CA ASN A 63 -9.62 12.29 -1.29
C ASN A 63 -9.11 10.86 -1.21
N LEU A 64 -9.89 9.88 -1.65
CA LEU A 64 -9.47 8.49 -1.66
C LEU A 64 -8.29 8.28 -2.61
N TYR A 65 -8.27 8.96 -3.75
CA TYR A 65 -7.15 8.90 -4.71
C TYR A 65 -5.91 9.62 -4.21
N ILE A 66 -6.08 10.76 -3.55
CA ILE A 66 -4.96 11.50 -2.93
C ILE A 66 -4.27 10.62 -1.89
N LEU A 67 -5.02 9.78 -1.16
CA LEU A 67 -4.45 8.83 -0.20
C LEU A 67 -3.94 7.54 -0.85
N SER A 68 -4.61 7.00 -1.86
CA SER A 68 -4.23 5.69 -2.41
C SER A 68 -3.05 5.74 -3.38
N VAL A 69 -2.93 6.78 -4.21
CA VAL A 69 -1.86 6.87 -5.23
C VAL A 69 -0.46 6.96 -4.64
N PRO A 70 -0.21 7.70 -3.53
CA PRO A 70 1.11 7.71 -2.89
C PRO A 70 1.61 6.33 -2.44
N ILE A 71 0.72 5.39 -2.13
CA ILE A 71 1.11 4.01 -1.79
C ILE A 71 1.88 3.36 -2.96
N CYS A 72 1.48 3.62 -4.20
CA CYS A 72 2.21 3.15 -5.38
C CYS A 72 3.58 3.80 -5.53
N ILE A 73 3.73 5.07 -5.13
CA ILE A 73 5.01 5.79 -5.13
C ILE A 73 5.95 5.19 -4.06
N LEU A 74 5.42 4.87 -2.88
CA LEU A 74 6.18 4.22 -1.81
C LEU A 74 6.76 2.88 -2.25
N TRP A 75 6.04 2.11 -3.08
CA TRP A 75 6.58 0.86 -3.63
C TRP A 75 7.82 1.09 -4.51
N TYR A 76 7.87 2.18 -5.29
CA TYR A 76 9.10 2.51 -6.03
C TYR A 76 10.27 2.87 -5.10
N LEU A 77 10.01 3.51 -3.95
CA LEU A 77 11.05 3.76 -2.94
C LEU A 77 11.54 2.46 -2.30
N LEU A 78 10.65 1.49 -2.06
CA LEU A 78 11.02 0.15 -1.61
C LEU A 78 11.96 -0.53 -2.60
N ILE A 79 11.61 -0.52 -3.89
CA ILE A 79 12.45 -1.12 -4.94
C ILE A 79 13.79 -0.41 -5.05
N ALA A 80 13.85 0.92 -4.90
CA ALA A 80 15.12 1.64 -4.84
C ALA A 80 16.00 1.14 -3.68
N GLY A 81 15.41 0.89 -2.50
CA GLY A 81 16.10 0.25 -1.39
C GLY A 81 16.63 -1.15 -1.74
N LYS A 82 15.82 -2.00 -2.38
CA LYS A 82 16.25 -3.34 -2.82
C LYS A 82 17.35 -3.30 -3.88
N CYS A 83 17.32 -2.36 -4.82
CA CYS A 83 18.39 -2.17 -5.80
C CYS A 83 19.73 -1.85 -5.13
N ILE A 84 19.73 -1.09 -4.03
CA ILE A 84 20.94 -0.85 -3.23
C ILE A 84 21.45 -2.16 -2.61
N VAL A 85 20.57 -3.01 -2.07
CA VAL A 85 20.96 -4.34 -1.51
C VAL A 85 21.60 -5.20 -2.59
N ILE A 86 21.00 -5.26 -3.78
CA ILE A 86 21.55 -5.97 -4.93
C ILE A 86 22.92 -5.40 -5.31
N GLY A 87 23.11 -4.08 -5.25
CA GLY A 87 24.40 -3.43 -5.48
C GLY A 87 25.50 -3.89 -4.53
N TYR A 88 25.19 -4.07 -3.25
CA TYR A 88 26.13 -4.66 -2.28
C TYR A 88 26.35 -6.16 -2.53
N ARG A 89 25.27 -6.92 -2.77
CA ARG A 89 25.34 -8.37 -3.05
C ARG A 89 26.28 -8.66 -4.23
N LEU A 90 26.13 -7.91 -5.32
CA LEU A 90 26.95 -8.07 -6.54
C LEU A 90 28.32 -7.37 -6.47
N ASN A 91 28.73 -6.85 -5.31
CA ASN A 91 29.98 -6.12 -5.11
C ASN A 91 30.17 -4.88 -6.03
N PHE A 92 29.08 -4.29 -6.53
CA PHE A 92 29.13 -2.98 -7.20
C PHE A 92 29.40 -1.87 -6.20
N LEU A 93 28.82 -2.00 -5.01
CA LEU A 93 29.10 -1.17 -3.84
C LEU A 93 30.06 -1.93 -2.94
N LYS A 94 31.33 -1.51 -2.91
CA LYS A 94 32.39 -2.19 -2.15
C LYS A 94 32.43 -1.70 -0.71
N ILE A 95 32.64 -2.63 0.21
CA ILE A 95 32.90 -2.39 1.62
C ILE A 95 34.22 -3.08 1.97
N ASP A 96 35.02 -2.47 2.84
CA ASP A 96 36.31 -3.03 3.30
C ASP A 96 36.15 -4.28 4.18
N VAL A 97 34.92 -4.56 4.64
CA VAL A 97 34.57 -5.68 5.53
C VAL A 97 33.68 -6.67 4.76
N PRO A 98 33.97 -7.98 4.80
CA PRO A 98 33.11 -8.98 4.21
C PRO A 98 31.75 -8.98 4.93
N ILE A 99 30.66 -8.79 4.18
CA ILE A 99 29.30 -8.79 4.73
C ILE A 99 28.94 -10.19 5.26
N GLY A 100 29.32 -11.25 4.54
CA GLY A 100 29.00 -12.63 4.93
C GLY A 100 27.50 -12.97 4.81
N GLU A 101 27.10 -14.09 5.41
CA GLU A 101 25.71 -14.56 5.43
C GLU A 101 24.92 -13.88 6.56
N HIS A 102 23.78 -13.29 6.21
CA HIS A 102 22.84 -12.72 7.15
C HIS A 102 21.41 -13.10 6.76
N THR A 103 21.03 -14.33 7.10
CA THR A 103 19.68 -14.88 6.88
C THR A 103 18.72 -14.57 8.03
N ASN A 104 19.25 -14.41 9.24
CA ASN A 104 18.47 -13.99 10.40
C ASN A 104 18.21 -12.48 10.38
N ILE A 105 16.92 -12.08 10.41
CA ILE A 105 16.57 -10.66 10.53
C ILE A 105 17.07 -10.10 11.85
N TRP A 106 16.88 -10.88 12.92
CA TRP A 106 17.23 -10.54 14.29
C TRP A 106 17.98 -11.70 14.94
N THR A 107 18.94 -11.37 15.79
CA THR A 107 19.74 -12.33 16.55
C THR A 107 20.33 -11.63 17.78
N GLU A 108 20.40 -12.34 18.91
CA GLU A 108 21.13 -11.88 20.09
C GLU A 108 22.61 -12.28 20.04
N ASP A 109 22.98 -13.18 19.12
CA ASP A 109 24.34 -13.67 18.98
C ASP A 109 25.23 -12.63 18.30
N ILE A 110 26.19 -12.11 19.05
CA ILE A 110 27.19 -11.13 18.61
C ILE A 110 28.00 -11.66 17.42
N ALA A 111 28.23 -12.97 17.33
CA ALA A 111 29.00 -13.58 16.24
C ALA A 111 28.23 -13.53 14.91
N LYS A 112 26.89 -13.47 14.95
CA LYS A 112 26.02 -13.36 13.77
C LYS A 112 25.74 -11.91 13.36
N MET A 113 26.20 -10.92 14.13
CA MET A 113 26.09 -9.49 13.82
C MET A 113 27.25 -9.02 12.94
N LEU A 114 26.98 -8.04 12.06
CA LEU A 114 28.02 -7.38 11.29
C LEU A 114 28.77 -6.39 12.18
N ASN A 115 29.93 -6.79 12.69
CA ASN A 115 30.77 -5.97 13.56
C ASN A 115 31.67 -5.04 12.73
N VAL A 116 31.54 -3.72 12.93
CA VAL A 116 32.29 -2.72 12.16
C VAL A 116 32.83 -1.61 13.04
N SER A 117 34.06 -1.16 12.75
CA SER A 117 34.71 -0.01 13.41
C SER A 117 34.40 1.32 12.74
N SER A 118 33.84 1.30 11.53
CA SER A 118 33.47 2.49 10.75
C SER A 118 32.19 2.23 9.96
N LEU A 119 31.35 3.25 9.83
CA LEU A 119 30.14 3.21 9.02
C LEU A 119 30.36 3.63 7.56
N LYS A 120 31.60 3.99 7.20
CA LYS A 120 31.95 4.43 5.85
C LYS A 120 31.71 3.30 4.84
N GLY A 121 30.94 3.59 3.80
CA GLY A 121 30.52 2.62 2.81
C GLY A 121 29.30 1.79 3.21
N LEU A 122 28.70 2.02 4.39
CA LEU A 122 27.46 1.38 4.84
C LEU A 122 26.27 2.35 4.82
N GLU A 123 26.48 3.62 4.49
CA GLU A 123 25.45 4.67 4.56
C GLU A 123 24.28 4.35 3.63
N LEU A 124 24.56 3.88 2.40
CA LEU A 124 23.51 3.45 1.48
C LEU A 124 22.80 2.18 1.97
N MET A 125 23.49 1.30 2.69
CA MET A 125 22.87 0.10 3.25
C MET A 125 21.92 0.47 4.39
N LEU A 126 22.31 1.39 5.26
CA LEU A 126 21.43 1.97 6.29
C LEU A 126 20.21 2.65 5.66
N LEU A 127 20.40 3.42 4.59
CA LEU A 127 19.30 4.03 3.83
C LEU A 127 18.36 2.97 3.24
N SER A 128 18.91 1.91 2.65
CA SER A 128 18.11 0.80 2.14
C SER A 128 17.27 0.14 3.23
N GLY A 129 17.86 -0.13 4.39
CA GLY A 129 17.15 -0.70 5.54
C GLY A 129 16.04 0.23 6.04
N PHE A 130 16.31 1.53 6.10
CA PHE A 130 15.30 2.55 6.42
C PHE A 130 14.15 2.54 5.41
N LEU A 131 14.43 2.56 4.10
CA LEU A 131 13.40 2.59 3.06
C LEU A 131 12.47 1.37 3.13
N GLN A 132 13.00 0.21 3.47
CA GLN A 132 12.20 -1.01 3.63
C GLN A 132 11.31 -0.94 4.87
N TRP A 133 11.84 -0.55 6.04
CA TRP A 133 11.02 -0.31 7.23
C TRP A 133 9.96 0.75 6.97
N TYR A 134 10.36 1.86 6.35
CA TYR A 134 9.50 2.97 6.02
C TYR A 134 8.35 2.56 5.10
N TYR A 135 8.62 1.74 4.09
CA TYR A 135 7.57 1.18 3.25
C TYR A 135 6.59 0.32 4.06
N MET A 136 7.08 -0.65 4.83
CA MET A 136 6.24 -1.58 5.59
C MET A 136 5.24 -0.84 6.50
N TYR A 137 5.73 0.13 7.28
CA TYR A 137 4.87 0.89 8.20
C TYR A 137 4.04 1.96 7.50
N SER A 138 4.56 2.59 6.43
CA SER A 138 3.76 3.52 5.64
C SER A 138 2.59 2.85 4.96
N PHE A 139 2.76 1.63 4.48
CA PHE A 139 1.66 0.87 3.92
C PHE A 139 0.54 0.69 4.96
N VAL A 140 0.90 0.20 6.15
CA VAL A 140 -0.05 -0.03 7.25
C VAL A 140 -0.77 1.25 7.68
N PHE A 141 -0.03 2.34 7.92
CA PHE A 141 -0.62 3.60 8.38
C PHE A 141 -1.40 4.33 7.29
N MET A 142 -1.04 4.18 6.02
CA MET A 142 -1.82 4.73 4.90
C MET A 142 -3.15 3.99 4.70
N VAL A 143 -3.18 2.67 4.89
CA VAL A 143 -4.45 1.92 4.90
C VAL A 143 -5.36 2.42 6.02
N MET A 144 -4.81 2.61 7.22
CA MET A 144 -5.58 3.18 8.33
C MET A 144 -6.07 4.61 8.02
N ALA A 145 -5.22 5.45 7.42
CA ALA A 145 -5.60 6.80 6.98
C ALA A 145 -6.76 6.80 5.98
N MET A 146 -6.78 5.86 5.02
CA MET A 146 -7.89 5.71 4.07
C MET A 146 -9.20 5.36 4.80
N VAL A 147 -9.17 4.46 5.79
CA VAL A 147 -10.37 4.10 6.54
C VAL A 147 -10.82 5.24 7.47
N ALA A 148 -9.88 5.94 8.12
CA ALA A 148 -10.18 7.12 8.91
C ALA A 148 -10.84 8.22 8.06
N GLU A 149 -10.37 8.41 6.84
CA GLU A 149 -10.97 9.35 5.89
C GLU A 149 -12.42 8.95 5.54
N ARG A 150 -12.71 7.66 5.40
CA ARG A 150 -14.08 7.14 5.21
C ARG A 150 -14.97 7.29 6.45
N ILE A 151 -14.41 7.20 7.65
CA ILE A 151 -15.12 7.52 8.90
C ILE A 151 -15.54 8.99 8.88
N ILE A 152 -14.60 9.90 8.62
CA ILE A 152 -14.85 11.34 8.58
C ILE A 152 -15.91 11.65 7.53
N ALA A 153 -15.81 11.06 6.34
CA ALA A 153 -16.81 11.22 5.29
C ALA A 153 -18.21 10.73 5.71
N SER A 154 -18.28 9.65 6.49
CA SER A 154 -19.56 9.08 6.93
C SER A 154 -20.18 9.86 8.09
N VAL A 155 -19.37 10.30 9.05
CA VAL A 155 -19.83 11.06 10.23
C VAL A 155 -20.21 12.48 9.84
N LEU A 156 -19.39 13.15 9.01
CA LEU A 156 -19.64 14.51 8.55
C LEU A 156 -20.47 14.55 7.27
N ILE A 157 -21.39 13.61 7.05
CA ILE A 157 -22.21 13.51 5.82
C ILE A 157 -22.91 14.82 5.42
N GLU A 158 -23.20 15.71 6.37
CA GLU A 158 -23.84 17.02 6.10
C GLU A 158 -22.85 18.07 5.60
N ASN A 159 -21.62 18.07 6.12
CA ASN A 159 -20.64 19.15 5.92
C ASN A 159 -19.39 18.70 5.16
N TYR A 160 -19.28 17.41 4.81
CA TYR A 160 -18.06 16.87 4.21
C TYR A 160 -17.72 17.51 2.85
N GLU A 161 -18.74 17.89 2.08
CA GLU A 161 -18.54 18.51 0.76
C GLU A 161 -18.21 20.03 0.83
N SER A 162 -18.45 20.71 1.97
CA SER A 162 -18.66 22.17 1.97
C SER A 162 -17.42 23.08 2.02
N ASN A 163 -16.20 22.57 2.28
CA ASN A 163 -14.93 23.22 1.85
C ASN A 163 -13.64 22.50 2.30
N THR A 164 -13.72 21.53 3.21
CA THR A 164 -12.53 20.92 3.85
C THR A 164 -11.88 19.80 3.04
N GLN A 165 -12.19 19.71 1.74
CA GLN A 165 -11.91 18.52 0.92
C GLN A 165 -10.43 18.15 0.90
N LEU A 166 -9.51 19.11 0.69
CA LEU A 166 -8.08 18.81 0.58
C LEU A 166 -7.35 18.77 1.93
N LEU A 167 -7.89 19.44 2.95
CA LEU A 167 -7.25 19.48 4.26
C LEU A 167 -7.27 18.11 4.95
N ILE A 168 -8.38 17.38 4.84
CA ILE A 168 -8.54 16.05 5.44
C ILE A 168 -7.46 15.06 4.94
N PRO A 169 -7.30 14.79 3.63
CA PRO A 169 -6.29 13.84 3.15
C PRO A 169 -4.86 14.33 3.40
N VAL A 170 -4.61 15.65 3.36
CA VAL A 170 -3.28 16.23 3.68
C VAL A 170 -2.91 15.96 5.14
N ILE A 171 -3.79 16.28 6.10
CA ILE A 171 -3.54 16.00 7.53
C ILE A 171 -3.31 14.51 7.76
N LEU A 172 -4.15 13.66 7.16
CA LEU A 172 -4.03 12.21 7.33
C LEU A 172 -2.74 11.65 6.74
N THR A 173 -2.29 12.19 5.60
CA THR A 173 -1.01 11.81 4.98
C THR A 173 0.16 12.29 5.82
N VAL A 174 0.16 13.55 6.28
CA VAL A 174 1.24 14.06 7.12
C VAL A 174 1.35 13.27 8.42
N ALA A 175 0.21 12.96 9.07
CA ALA A 175 0.18 12.17 10.29
C ALA A 175 0.66 10.73 10.07
N SER A 176 0.17 10.05 9.03
CA SER A 176 0.58 8.67 8.74
C SER A 176 2.06 8.58 8.40
N GLN A 177 2.58 9.48 7.55
CA GLN A 177 3.98 9.50 7.15
C GLN A 177 4.90 9.85 8.31
N SER A 178 4.50 10.79 9.17
CA SER A 178 5.28 11.13 10.38
C SER A 178 5.40 9.93 11.31
N LEU A 179 4.31 9.18 11.51
CA LEU A 179 4.32 7.97 12.32
C LEU A 179 5.19 6.86 11.69
N SER A 180 5.10 6.66 10.37
CA SER A 180 5.97 5.71 9.66
C SER A 180 7.44 6.04 9.83
N ILE A 181 7.81 7.30 9.64
CA ILE A 181 9.20 7.78 9.77
C ILE A 181 9.69 7.56 11.21
N PHE A 182 8.88 7.93 12.19
CA PHE A 182 9.21 7.75 13.61
C PHE A 182 9.46 6.27 13.94
N VAL A 183 8.54 5.38 13.59
CA VAL A 183 8.68 3.94 13.85
C VAL A 183 9.88 3.36 13.10
N SER A 184 10.10 3.76 11.85
CA SER A 184 11.22 3.27 11.03
C SER A 184 12.57 3.67 11.60
N PHE A 185 12.72 4.90 12.10
CA PHE A 185 13.93 5.31 12.80
C PHE A 185 14.09 4.58 14.13
N ALA A 186 13.02 4.42 14.90
CA ALA A 186 13.09 3.71 16.17
C ALA A 186 13.55 2.25 15.98
N LEU A 187 13.12 1.59 14.90
CA LEU A 187 13.60 0.25 14.53
C LEU A 187 15.02 0.27 13.99
N LEU A 188 15.33 1.20 13.07
CA LEU A 188 16.67 1.32 12.49
C LEU A 188 17.73 1.49 13.58
N PHE A 189 17.49 2.34 14.58
CA PHE A 189 18.41 2.56 15.72
C PHE A 189 18.25 1.55 16.86
N HIS A 190 17.54 0.43 16.62
CA HIS A 190 17.33 -0.65 17.58
C HIS A 190 16.81 -0.15 18.95
N LYS A 191 15.91 0.84 18.94
CA LYS A 191 15.25 1.38 20.14
C LYS A 191 13.99 0.61 20.53
N ILE A 192 13.50 -0.23 19.64
CA ILE A 192 12.32 -1.08 19.82
C ILE A 192 12.75 -2.53 19.65
N ASN A 193 12.40 -3.37 20.62
CA ASN A 193 12.68 -4.80 20.55
C ASN A 193 11.83 -5.47 19.46
N PRO A 194 12.26 -6.61 18.89
CA PRO A 194 11.51 -7.27 17.82
C PRO A 194 10.08 -7.67 18.18
N CYS A 195 9.82 -8.03 19.45
CA CYS A 195 8.48 -8.32 19.95
C CYS A 195 7.61 -7.05 19.93
N ASP A 196 8.14 -5.94 20.45
CA ASP A 196 7.45 -4.65 20.50
C ASP A 196 7.23 -4.08 19.09
N ALA A 197 8.12 -4.38 18.15
CA ALA A 197 8.00 -4.00 16.74
C ALA A 197 6.75 -4.60 16.06
N GLN A 198 6.19 -5.69 16.60
CA GLN A 198 4.95 -6.28 16.08
C GLN A 198 3.70 -5.50 16.49
N LEU A 199 3.74 -4.77 17.61
CA LEU A 199 2.56 -4.12 18.17
C LEU A 199 1.92 -3.08 17.24
N PRO A 200 2.67 -2.16 16.58
CA PRO A 200 2.05 -1.11 15.78
C PRO A 200 1.19 -1.66 14.63
N TRP A 201 1.66 -2.71 13.94
CA TRP A 201 0.89 -3.28 12.83
C TRP A 201 -0.28 -4.12 13.33
N ILE A 202 -0.12 -4.89 14.42
CA ILE A 202 -1.22 -5.66 15.03
C ILE A 202 -2.34 -4.71 15.48
N ILE A 203 -1.99 -3.65 16.22
CA ILE A 203 -2.94 -2.64 16.69
C ILE A 203 -3.62 -1.96 15.51
N SER A 204 -2.85 -1.53 14.49
CA SER A 204 -3.40 -0.88 13.30
C SER A 204 -4.36 -1.80 12.53
N CYS A 205 -4.05 -3.09 12.40
CA CYS A 205 -4.93 -4.06 11.76
C CYS A 205 -6.26 -4.20 12.51
N VAL A 206 -6.23 -4.35 13.84
CA VAL A 206 -7.45 -4.44 14.67
C VAL A 206 -8.27 -3.16 14.56
N LEU A 207 -7.63 -1.99 14.69
CA LEU A 207 -8.31 -0.69 14.56
C LEU A 207 -8.93 -0.49 13.17
N THR A 208 -8.22 -0.88 12.10
CA THR A 208 -8.71 -0.80 10.72
C THR A 208 -9.95 -1.67 10.53
N LEU A 209 -9.97 -2.89 11.08
CA LEU A 209 -11.13 -3.79 11.00
C LEU A 209 -12.34 -3.24 11.76
N LEU A 210 -12.14 -2.77 12.99
CA LEU A 210 -13.20 -2.13 13.79
C LEU A 210 -13.76 -0.89 13.09
N ALA A 211 -12.87 -0.07 12.52
CA ALA A 211 -13.23 1.11 11.73
C ALA A 211 -14.04 0.74 10.47
N CYS A 212 -13.67 -0.33 9.76
CA CYS A 212 -14.45 -0.83 8.62
C CYS A 212 -15.85 -1.30 9.05
N VAL A 213 -15.97 -2.01 10.17
CA VAL A 213 -17.27 -2.43 10.73
C VAL A 213 -18.11 -1.22 11.10
N PHE A 214 -17.52 -0.21 11.75
CA PHE A 214 -18.22 1.03 12.09
C PHE A 214 -18.73 1.76 10.85
N VAL A 215 -17.89 1.96 9.83
CA VAL A 215 -18.28 2.58 8.56
C VAL A 215 -19.42 1.78 7.90
N LYS A 216 -19.38 0.45 7.96
CA LYS A 216 -20.45 -0.41 7.45
C LYS A 216 -21.78 -0.14 8.15
N VAL A 217 -21.80 -0.25 9.47
CA VAL A 217 -23.01 -0.11 10.29
C VAL A 217 -23.63 1.28 10.10
N LEU A 218 -22.80 2.33 10.09
CA LEU A 218 -23.24 3.70 9.91
C LEU A 218 -23.85 3.94 8.52
N ASN A 219 -23.18 3.53 7.44
CA ASN A 219 -23.70 3.74 6.09
C ASN A 219 -24.89 2.83 5.76
N GLU A 220 -24.97 1.62 6.30
CA GLU A 220 -26.15 0.76 6.17
C GLU A 220 -27.35 1.33 6.96
N SER A 221 -27.10 1.98 8.11
CA SER A 221 -28.13 2.73 8.83
C SER A 221 -28.67 3.88 7.99
N PHE A 222 -27.82 4.73 7.42
CA PHE A 222 -28.26 5.80 6.52
C PHE A 222 -28.99 5.24 5.29
N GLN A 223 -28.51 4.14 4.71
CA GLN A 223 -29.19 3.52 3.58
C GLN A 223 -30.59 3.01 3.93
N ARG A 224 -30.78 2.45 5.13
CA ARG A 224 -32.11 2.04 5.63
C ARG A 224 -33.02 3.24 5.84
N GLU A 225 -32.50 4.34 6.40
CA GLU A 225 -33.26 5.56 6.61
C GLU A 225 -33.67 6.23 5.28
N ILE A 226 -32.75 6.31 4.30
CA ILE A 226 -33.02 6.86 2.96
C ILE A 226 -34.15 6.10 2.26
N LYS A 227 -34.19 4.77 2.41
CA LYS A 227 -35.20 3.89 1.80
C LYS A 227 -36.52 3.87 2.57
N ASN A 228 -36.56 4.33 3.81
CA ASN A 228 -37.76 4.32 4.63
C ASN A 228 -38.73 5.41 4.14
N PRO A 229 -39.96 5.07 3.70
CA PRO A 229 -40.95 6.07 3.29
C PRO A 229 -41.36 7.01 4.43
N GLY A 230 -41.30 6.55 5.69
CA GLY A 230 -41.60 7.34 6.88
C GLY A 230 -40.41 8.11 7.46
N ARG A 231 -39.39 8.41 6.65
CA ARG A 231 -38.17 9.09 7.13
C ARG A 231 -38.47 10.49 7.66
N LYS A 232 -37.91 10.84 8.82
CA LYS A 232 -37.99 12.18 9.41
C LYS A 232 -36.91 13.12 8.87
N ARG A 233 -35.72 12.59 8.57
CA ARG A 233 -34.59 13.34 8.04
C ARG A 233 -34.66 13.40 6.51
N HIS A 234 -34.50 14.60 5.96
CA HIS A 234 -34.39 14.80 4.52
C HIS A 234 -32.94 14.64 4.08
N PHE A 235 -32.66 13.63 3.26
CA PHE A 235 -31.33 13.42 2.66
C PHE A 235 -31.27 14.07 1.28
N THR A 236 -30.32 14.98 1.09
CA THR A 236 -30.04 15.58 -0.23
C THR A 236 -29.55 14.52 -1.20
N ILE A 237 -29.62 14.82 -2.48
CA ILE A 237 -29.14 13.93 -3.55
C ILE A 237 -27.65 13.62 -3.37
N SER A 238 -26.83 14.63 -3.02
CA SER A 238 -25.39 14.45 -2.76
C SER A 238 -25.13 13.47 -1.61
N GLN A 239 -25.84 13.61 -0.50
CA GLN A 239 -25.73 12.71 0.65
C GLN A 239 -26.11 11.26 0.28
N GLN A 240 -27.15 11.08 -0.52
CA GLN A 240 -27.54 9.73 -0.98
C GLN A 240 -26.48 9.10 -1.88
N PHE A 241 -25.83 9.89 -2.74
CA PHE A 241 -24.70 9.42 -3.55
C PHE A 241 -23.49 9.08 -2.68
N GLN A 242 -23.17 9.92 -1.69
CA GLN A 242 -22.06 9.70 -0.76
C GLN A 242 -22.21 8.39 0.03
N VAL A 243 -23.41 8.08 0.53
CA VAL A 243 -23.67 6.79 1.22
C VAL A 243 -23.47 5.60 0.27
N LYS A 244 -23.99 5.69 -0.97
CA LYS A 244 -23.80 4.63 -1.98
C LYS A 244 -22.33 4.46 -2.35
N GLU A 245 -21.59 5.57 -2.45
CA GLU A 245 -20.16 5.59 -2.73
C GLU A 245 -19.36 4.96 -1.59
N ASN A 246 -19.61 5.36 -0.34
CA ASN A 246 -18.96 4.81 0.85
C ASN A 246 -19.18 3.30 0.98
N LEU A 247 -20.41 2.80 0.73
CA LEU A 247 -20.68 1.36 0.71
C LEU A 247 -19.96 0.63 -0.43
N ARG A 248 -19.75 1.29 -1.58
CA ARG A 248 -18.94 0.73 -2.68
C ARG A 248 -17.46 0.71 -2.29
N ALA A 249 -16.96 1.80 -1.72
CA ALA A 249 -15.58 1.93 -1.27
C ALA A 249 -15.27 0.89 -0.19
N LEU A 250 -16.17 0.69 0.76
CA LEU A 250 -16.06 -0.33 1.79
C LEU A 250 -15.98 -1.75 1.20
N ARG A 251 -16.79 -2.10 0.19
CA ARG A 251 -16.71 -3.42 -0.46
C ARG A 251 -15.37 -3.67 -1.12
N VAL A 252 -14.78 -2.65 -1.75
CA VAL A 252 -13.43 -2.73 -2.33
C VAL A 252 -12.40 -2.79 -1.20
N GLY A 253 -12.52 -1.92 -0.20
CA GLY A 253 -11.64 -1.82 0.96
C GLY A 253 -11.55 -3.12 1.75
N ILE A 254 -12.65 -3.79 2.05
CA ILE A 254 -12.65 -5.08 2.75
C ILE A 254 -11.86 -6.14 1.96
N ARG A 255 -12.05 -6.21 0.63
CA ARG A 255 -11.29 -7.16 -0.21
C ARG A 255 -9.80 -6.85 -0.20
N LEU A 256 -9.44 -5.57 -0.27
CA LEU A 256 -8.05 -5.13 -0.19
C LEU A 256 -7.44 -5.41 1.18
N VAL A 257 -8.15 -5.13 2.27
CA VAL A 257 -7.71 -5.45 3.64
C VAL A 257 -7.47 -6.94 3.78
N ILE A 258 -8.37 -7.80 3.27
CA ILE A 258 -8.14 -9.25 3.27
C ILE A 258 -6.88 -9.61 2.49
N THR A 259 -6.70 -9.09 1.27
CA THR A 259 -5.49 -9.35 0.46
C THR A 259 -4.22 -8.90 1.17
N VAL A 260 -4.21 -7.71 1.76
CA VAL A 260 -3.07 -7.18 2.52
C VAL A 260 -2.77 -8.04 3.73
N LEU A 261 -3.77 -8.39 4.53
CA LEU A 261 -3.60 -9.25 5.70
C LEU A 261 -3.07 -10.63 5.29
N SER A 262 -3.53 -11.17 4.16
CA SER A 262 -2.98 -12.42 3.60
C SER A 262 -1.52 -12.25 3.19
N CYS A 263 -1.13 -11.14 2.55
CA CYS A 263 0.27 -10.89 2.19
C CYS A 263 1.17 -10.77 3.42
N ILE A 264 0.74 -9.98 4.42
CA ILE A 264 1.46 -9.82 5.69
C ILE A 264 1.57 -11.16 6.43
N ALA A 265 0.49 -11.94 6.49
CA ALA A 265 0.51 -13.24 7.13
C ALA A 265 1.46 -14.22 6.43
N LEU A 266 1.44 -14.28 5.09
CA LEU A 266 2.35 -15.13 4.32
C LEU A 266 3.81 -14.73 4.51
N TYR A 267 4.11 -13.43 4.45
CA TYR A 267 5.45 -12.91 4.73
C TYR A 267 5.89 -13.24 6.16
N GLY A 268 5.06 -12.93 7.17
CA GLY A 268 5.35 -13.16 8.57
C GLY A 268 5.56 -14.65 8.91
N LEU A 269 4.73 -15.54 8.36
CA LEU A 269 4.91 -16.99 8.48
C LEU A 269 6.21 -17.46 7.83
N GLY A 270 6.56 -16.93 6.66
CA GLY A 270 7.83 -17.24 6.00
C GLY A 270 9.03 -16.82 6.83
N ILE A 271 8.99 -15.62 7.43
CA ILE A 271 10.05 -15.12 8.31
C ILE A 271 10.15 -15.95 9.59
N ALA A 272 9.03 -16.30 10.21
CA ALA A 272 9.03 -17.17 11.37
C ALA A 272 9.64 -18.54 11.04
N ALA A 273 9.26 -19.13 9.90
CA ALA A 273 9.80 -20.41 9.45
C ALA A 273 11.31 -20.38 9.19
N LEU A 274 11.85 -19.26 8.67
CA LEU A 274 13.30 -19.06 8.52
C LEU A 274 14.01 -18.91 9.86
N ASN A 275 13.49 -18.05 10.75
CA ASN A 275 14.10 -17.79 12.06
C ASN A 275 14.14 -19.03 12.97
N TYR A 276 13.15 -19.92 12.85
CA TYR A 276 13.11 -21.19 13.58
C TYR A 276 13.78 -22.35 12.82
N GLU A 277 14.48 -22.07 11.71
CA GLU A 277 15.17 -23.07 10.88
C GLU A 277 14.26 -24.23 10.40
N ILE A 278 12.94 -23.97 10.30
CA ILE A 278 11.94 -24.93 9.81
C ILE A 278 12.12 -25.16 8.31
N ILE A 279 12.48 -24.10 7.58
CA ILE A 279 12.76 -24.15 6.14
C ILE A 279 14.22 -23.79 5.87
N PRO A 280 14.86 -24.43 4.85
CA PRO A 280 16.22 -24.11 4.47
C PRO A 280 16.44 -22.63 4.09
N PRO A 281 17.66 -22.08 4.32
CA PRO A 281 17.98 -20.68 4.02
C PRO A 281 17.72 -20.24 2.57
N ILE A 282 17.79 -21.16 1.60
CA ILE A 282 17.51 -20.87 0.18
C ILE A 282 16.10 -20.33 -0.07
N TYR A 283 15.13 -20.69 0.79
CA TYR A 283 13.77 -20.19 0.70
C TYR A 283 13.64 -18.71 1.09
N CYS A 284 14.68 -18.13 1.67
CA CYS A 284 14.68 -16.72 2.06
C CYS A 284 14.47 -15.79 0.86
N HIS A 285 15.02 -16.10 -0.32
CA HIS A 285 14.74 -15.33 -1.54
C HIS A 285 13.24 -15.25 -1.83
N PHE A 286 12.51 -16.35 -1.70
CA PHE A 286 11.07 -16.36 -1.93
C PHE A 286 10.33 -15.54 -0.88
N VAL A 287 10.64 -15.74 0.39
CA VAL A 287 9.99 -15.04 1.49
C VAL A 287 10.26 -13.53 1.41
N GLU A 288 11.51 -13.12 1.16
CA GLU A 288 11.88 -11.72 1.00
C GLU A 288 11.12 -11.10 -0.19
N ASN A 289 11.03 -11.80 -1.32
CA ASN A 289 10.31 -11.31 -2.50
C ASN A 289 8.79 -11.24 -2.35
N LEU A 290 8.19 -11.88 -1.32
CA LEU A 290 6.77 -11.65 -0.99
C LEU A 290 6.51 -10.18 -0.60
N LEU A 291 7.47 -9.53 0.05
CA LEU A 291 7.37 -8.11 0.38
C LEU A 291 7.45 -7.24 -0.89
N PHE A 292 8.41 -7.51 -1.76
CA PHE A 292 8.65 -6.67 -2.95
C PHE A 292 7.61 -6.87 -4.06
N LEU A 293 6.91 -8.00 -4.07
CA LEU A 293 5.88 -8.34 -5.04
C LEU A 293 4.46 -8.21 -4.49
N ASP A 294 4.29 -7.69 -3.27
CA ASP A 294 3.01 -7.49 -2.59
C ASP A 294 1.99 -6.66 -3.40
N MET A 295 2.49 -5.72 -4.19
CA MET A 295 1.65 -4.87 -5.04
C MET A 295 0.96 -5.63 -6.17
N ILE A 296 1.46 -6.79 -6.60
CA ILE A 296 0.79 -7.59 -7.63
C ILE A 296 -0.60 -8.04 -7.17
N PRO A 297 -0.74 -8.82 -6.09
CA PRO A 297 -2.06 -9.23 -5.61
C PRO A 297 -2.91 -8.03 -5.19
N ILE A 298 -2.33 -6.99 -4.59
CA ILE A 298 -3.08 -5.79 -4.18
C ILE A 298 -3.68 -5.05 -5.39
N ALA A 299 -2.87 -4.74 -6.40
CA ALA A 299 -3.29 -4.06 -7.62
C ALA A 299 -4.34 -4.87 -8.38
N LEU A 300 -4.12 -6.17 -8.55
CA LEU A 300 -5.05 -7.06 -9.25
C LEU A 300 -6.38 -7.17 -8.49
N THR A 301 -6.36 -7.35 -7.16
CA THR A 301 -7.57 -7.36 -6.34
C THR A 301 -8.34 -6.05 -6.49
N ALA A 302 -7.65 -4.90 -6.48
CA ALA A 302 -8.30 -3.60 -6.66
C ALA A 302 -9.03 -3.51 -8.02
N ILE A 303 -8.31 -3.83 -9.10
CA ILE A 303 -8.83 -3.77 -10.48
C ILE A 303 -10.02 -4.73 -10.66
N ILE A 304 -9.89 -5.98 -10.21
CA ILE A 304 -10.94 -7.01 -10.40
C ILE A 304 -12.17 -6.71 -9.54
N SER A 305 -11.99 -6.06 -8.38
CA SER A 305 -13.09 -5.73 -7.47
C SER A 305 -14.09 -4.72 -8.04
N VAL A 306 -13.67 -3.93 -9.04
CA VAL A 306 -14.51 -2.91 -9.67
C VAL A 306 -14.73 -3.26 -11.13
N SER A 307 -15.98 -3.53 -11.51
CA SER A 307 -16.32 -3.98 -12.87
C SER A 307 -15.87 -3.02 -13.98
N HIS A 308 -15.93 -1.72 -13.75
CA HIS A 308 -15.44 -0.71 -14.69
C HIS A 308 -13.91 -0.76 -14.84
N TRP A 309 -13.17 -0.88 -13.73
CA TRP A 309 -11.71 -1.01 -13.76
C TRP A 309 -11.27 -2.30 -14.45
N ARG A 310 -11.91 -3.44 -14.13
CA ARG A 310 -11.68 -4.71 -14.80
C ARG A 310 -11.85 -4.62 -16.33
N LYS A 311 -12.91 -3.94 -16.80
CA LYS A 311 -13.17 -3.77 -18.24
C LYS A 311 -12.08 -2.93 -18.91
N GLU A 312 -11.70 -1.80 -18.32
CA GLU A 312 -10.63 -0.96 -18.88
C GLU A 312 -9.26 -1.63 -18.83
N PHE A 313 -8.96 -2.37 -17.76
CA PHE A 313 -7.74 -3.16 -17.68
C PHE A 313 -7.69 -4.23 -18.77
N ALA A 314 -8.77 -4.99 -18.97
CA ALA A 314 -8.84 -5.98 -20.04
C ALA A 314 -8.68 -5.36 -21.43
N ARG A 315 -9.30 -4.20 -21.67
CA ARG A 315 -9.19 -3.47 -22.94
C ARG A 315 -7.80 -2.92 -23.20
N SER A 316 -7.11 -2.43 -22.16
CA SER A 316 -5.84 -1.70 -22.31
C SER A 316 -4.61 -2.59 -22.20
N TYR A 317 -4.67 -3.69 -21.42
CA TYR A 317 -3.50 -4.50 -21.07
C TYR A 317 -3.62 -5.99 -21.43
N LEU A 318 -4.82 -6.58 -21.47
CA LEU A 318 -4.99 -8.00 -21.84
C LEU A 318 -5.29 -8.21 -23.33
N THR A 319 -5.85 -7.20 -23.99
CA THR A 319 -6.12 -7.30 -25.42
C THR A 319 -4.78 -7.12 -26.16
N PHE A 320 -4.18 -8.23 -26.60
CA PHE A 320 -3.06 -8.28 -27.55
C PHE A 320 -3.43 -7.72 -28.94
N ASN A 321 -3.98 -6.50 -28.99
CA ASN A 321 -4.16 -5.76 -30.24
C ASN A 321 -2.87 -5.00 -30.54
N CYS A 322 -1.79 -5.74 -30.83
CA CYS A 322 -0.57 -5.22 -31.43
C CYS A 322 -0.78 -4.66 -32.86
N LEU A 323 -2.02 -4.55 -33.36
CA LEU A 323 -2.33 -4.11 -34.73
C LEU A 323 -3.25 -2.89 -34.82
N LYS A 324 -3.47 -2.14 -33.74
CA LYS A 324 -4.20 -0.85 -33.85
C LYS A 324 -3.46 0.29 -33.18
N VAL A 325 -2.26 0.58 -33.69
CA VAL A 325 -1.70 1.93 -33.68
C VAL A 325 -2.50 2.79 -34.66
N LYS A 326 -3.72 3.14 -34.26
CA LYS A 326 -4.42 4.36 -34.68
C LYS A 326 -5.09 4.90 -33.44
N GLN A 327 -4.32 5.71 -32.72
CA GLN A 327 -4.82 6.63 -31.72
C GLN A 327 -5.83 7.57 -32.39
N LYS A 328 -7.09 7.15 -32.45
CA LYS A 328 -8.16 8.13 -32.31
C LYS A 328 -8.29 8.33 -30.81
N ILE A 329 -7.93 9.51 -30.36
CA ILE A 329 -8.44 10.09 -29.13
C ILE A 329 -9.96 9.98 -29.27
N LEU A 330 -10.55 8.91 -28.74
CA LEU A 330 -12.00 8.81 -28.62
C LEU A 330 -12.39 9.91 -27.63
N PRO A 331 -13.26 10.85 -28.02
CA PRO A 331 -13.80 11.82 -27.09
C PRO A 331 -14.47 11.06 -25.94
N MET A 332 -14.50 11.72 -24.78
CA MET A 332 -14.92 11.25 -23.47
C MET A 332 -16.37 10.67 -23.41
N GLU A 333 -16.66 9.59 -24.13
CA GLU A 333 -18.05 9.09 -24.32
C GLU A 333 -18.65 8.47 -23.04
N ASN A 334 -17.84 8.14 -22.03
CA ASN A 334 -18.36 7.64 -20.75
C ASN A 334 -18.77 8.74 -19.77
N VAL A 335 -18.19 9.95 -19.85
CA VAL A 335 -18.72 11.11 -19.11
C VAL A 335 -20.04 11.52 -19.74
N ASP A 336 -20.17 11.48 -21.05
CA ASP A 336 -21.44 11.76 -21.73
C ASP A 336 -22.53 10.77 -21.36
N CYS A 337 -22.23 9.49 -21.08
CA CYS A 337 -23.27 8.52 -20.70
C CYS A 337 -23.77 8.74 -19.25
N GLN A 338 -22.88 9.12 -18.31
CA GLN A 338 -23.27 9.51 -16.96
C GLN A 338 -23.95 10.88 -16.94
N ARG A 339 -23.44 11.84 -17.71
CA ARG A 339 -24.04 13.17 -17.88
C ARG A 339 -25.40 13.05 -18.54
N LYS A 340 -25.55 12.27 -19.62
CA LYS A 340 -26.86 11.92 -20.21
C LYS A 340 -27.78 11.23 -19.20
N LYS A 341 -27.30 10.31 -18.36
CA LYS A 341 -28.15 9.71 -17.31
C LYS A 341 -28.60 10.72 -16.26
N LEU A 342 -27.71 11.60 -15.83
CA LEU A 342 -28.02 12.71 -14.91
C LEU A 342 -28.95 13.72 -15.55
N ASP A 343 -28.73 14.08 -16.81
CA ASP A 343 -29.57 14.98 -17.61
C ASP A 343 -30.94 14.35 -17.82
N ILE A 344 -31.03 13.04 -18.08
CA ILE A 344 -32.31 12.31 -18.17
C ILE A 344 -33.02 12.28 -16.82
N GLU A 345 -32.33 11.98 -15.71
CA GLU A 345 -32.94 12.03 -14.36
C GLU A 345 -33.42 13.44 -14.01
N THR A 346 -32.62 14.45 -14.35
CA THR A 346 -32.91 15.87 -14.10
C THR A 346 -34.09 16.33 -14.97
N ASP A 347 -34.10 15.99 -16.27
CA ASP A 347 -35.21 16.25 -17.18
C ASP A 347 -36.49 15.53 -16.75
N LEU A 348 -36.38 14.30 -16.26
CA LEU A 348 -37.52 13.53 -15.78
C LEU A 348 -38.09 14.15 -14.51
N TYR A 349 -37.22 14.68 -13.63
CA TYR A 349 -37.61 15.45 -12.45
C TYR A 349 -38.29 16.78 -12.82
N PHE A 350 -37.73 17.56 -13.75
CA PHE A 350 -38.35 18.80 -14.22
C PHE A 350 -39.66 18.56 -14.98
N LYS A 351 -39.77 17.48 -15.76
CA LYS A 351 -41.03 17.07 -16.38
C LYS A 351 -42.09 16.68 -15.34
N GLN A 352 -41.70 15.98 -14.28
CA GLN A 352 -42.61 15.66 -13.18
C GLN A 352 -43.06 16.92 -12.44
N LEU A 353 -42.15 17.86 -12.17
CA LEU A 353 -42.47 19.14 -11.54
C LEU A 353 -43.45 19.95 -12.39
N ALA A 354 -43.18 20.10 -13.69
CA ALA A 354 -44.05 20.81 -14.62
C ALA A 354 -45.46 20.18 -14.71
N ARG A 355 -45.55 18.84 -14.70
CA ARG A 355 -46.84 18.12 -14.67
C ARG A 355 -47.57 18.24 -13.33
N SER A 356 -46.88 18.58 -12.26
CA SER A 356 -47.49 18.77 -10.93
C SER A 356 -48.05 20.18 -10.74
N TRP A 357 -47.69 21.12 -11.62
CA TRP A 357 -48.11 22.52 -11.59
C TRP A 357 -49.29 22.84 -12.53
N ILE A 358 -49.66 21.88 -13.38
CA ILE A 358 -50.91 21.87 -14.18
C ILE A 358 -51.88 20.94 -13.46
#